data_AF-A0A7S0HJI5-F1
#
_entry.id   AF-A0A7S0HJI5-F1
#
_cell.length_a   1.000
_cell.length_b   1.000
_cell.length_c   1.000
_cell.angle_alpha   90.00
_cell.angle_beta   90.00
_cell.angle_gamma   90.00
#
_symmetry.space_group_name_H-M   'P 1'
#
loop_
_entity.id
_entity.type
_entity.pdbx_description
1 polymer ?
#
loop_
_entity_poly.entity_id
_entity_poly.type
_entity_poly.pdbx_seq_one_letter_code
_entity_poly.pdbx_strand_id
1 'polypeptide(L)'
;HELDHHDSVNWESGSMAWAPELFYQFPQWVNPNFGSFDHFGEGFLLLFEVAALEGWPDVMFWVMDSDQYEYFVEPSRTEQHQYGRIKTTMVGTEPDGQRYWGPGNHLSNSWPVFFFGPLFFVLWILFGSFIILNMVIGVVLDAYNRIKSEGSGTAFMTTGQAEWVATQRSIIAMRPLKAANPPAQEWRMGAYKLVTWNIFDLFIMGVIISNMIFMFLDFHDPEYPNMKSIRTA
;
A
#
# COMPACT_ATOMS: atom_id res chain seq x y z
N HIS A 1 -48.77 -47.49 -39.82
CA HIS A 1 -49.06 -46.56 -38.73
C HIS A 1 -47.93 -46.75 -37.74
N GLU A 2 -47.00 -45.84 -37.49
CA GLU A 2 -46.89 -44.37 -37.58
C GLU A 2 -45.38 -44.05 -37.79
N LEU A 3 -45.01 -43.19 -38.74
CA LEU A 3 -44.65 -41.76 -38.59
C LEU A 3 -43.45 -41.47 -37.68
N ASP A 4 -42.49 -40.76 -38.28
CA ASP A 4 -41.26 -40.18 -37.74
C ASP A 4 -41.44 -39.41 -36.43
N HIS A 5 -40.41 -39.41 -35.58
CA HIS A 5 -39.88 -38.16 -35.02
C HIS A 5 -38.40 -38.30 -34.62
N HIS A 6 -37.61 -37.40 -35.19
CA HIS A 6 -36.28 -36.99 -34.76
C HIS A 6 -36.15 -36.94 -33.24
N ASP A 7 -35.04 -37.47 -32.70
CA ASP A 7 -34.31 -36.81 -31.63
C ASP A 7 -32.81 -37.14 -31.79
N SER A 8 -32.10 -36.17 -32.36
CA SER A 8 -30.65 -36.06 -32.26
C SER A 8 -30.31 -35.87 -30.79
N VAL A 9 -29.98 -36.95 -30.09
CA VAL A 9 -29.29 -36.86 -28.81
C VAL A 9 -27.88 -36.37 -29.12
N ASN A 10 -27.74 -35.06 -29.16
CA ASN A 10 -26.47 -34.40 -28.96
C ASN A 10 -25.96 -34.93 -27.63
N TRP A 11 -24.92 -35.76 -27.68
CA TRP A 11 -23.97 -35.80 -26.58
C TRP A 11 -23.35 -34.40 -26.57
N GLU A 12 -24.02 -33.44 -25.93
CA GLU A 12 -23.30 -32.40 -25.22
C GLU A 12 -22.54 -33.17 -24.15
N SER A 13 -21.36 -33.65 -24.55
CA SER A 13 -20.26 -33.92 -23.65
C SER A 13 -20.19 -32.69 -22.75
N GLY A 14 -20.80 -32.79 -21.57
CA GLY A 14 -20.69 -31.80 -20.52
C GLY A 14 -19.21 -31.47 -20.43
N SER A 15 -18.92 -30.24 -20.83
CA SER A 15 -17.61 -29.69 -21.16
C SER A 15 -16.49 -30.26 -20.28
N MET A 16 -15.76 -31.22 -20.83
CA MET A 16 -14.41 -31.56 -20.42
C MET A 16 -13.59 -31.78 -21.70
N ALA A 17 -12.42 -31.13 -21.77
CA ALA A 17 -11.59 -30.84 -22.95
C ALA A 17 -12.17 -29.67 -23.79
N TRP A 18 -11.66 -28.43 -23.76
CA TRP A 18 -10.33 -28.00 -24.22
C TRP A 18 -9.88 -26.62 -23.68
N ALA A 19 -10.23 -26.22 -22.46
CA ALA A 19 -9.64 -25.02 -21.86
C ALA A 19 -8.26 -25.37 -21.25
N PRO A 20 -7.18 -24.60 -21.50
CA PRO A 20 -5.84 -24.84 -20.93
C PRO A 20 -5.75 -24.53 -19.43
N GLU A 21 -6.85 -24.56 -18.70
CA GLU A 21 -6.95 -24.24 -17.28
C GLU A 21 -7.27 -25.51 -16.47
N LEU A 22 -6.38 -26.50 -16.54
CA LEU A 22 -6.39 -27.66 -15.66
C LEU A 22 -5.24 -27.53 -14.64
N PHE A 23 -5.35 -26.54 -13.76
CA PHE A 23 -4.85 -26.65 -12.40
C PHE A 23 -6.05 -26.64 -11.45
N TYR A 24 -6.91 -27.67 -11.54
CA TYR A 24 -7.85 -27.93 -10.46
C TYR A 24 -7.07 -28.52 -9.28
N GLN A 25 -6.56 -27.64 -8.43
CA GLN A 25 -6.34 -27.98 -7.04
C GLN A 25 -7.74 -28.13 -6.43
N PHE A 26 -8.03 -29.27 -5.81
CA PHE A 26 -9.29 -29.50 -5.11
C PHE A 26 -9.58 -28.33 -4.14
N PRO A 27 -10.85 -27.94 -3.90
CA PRO A 27 -11.17 -26.94 -2.90
C PRO A 27 -10.55 -27.35 -1.56
N GLN A 28 -9.67 -26.49 -1.04
CA GLN A 28 -8.93 -26.74 0.19
C GLN A 28 -9.41 -25.78 1.27
N TRP A 29 -9.75 -26.34 2.43
CA TRP A 29 -10.05 -25.58 3.63
C TRP A 29 -8.73 -25.25 4.32
N VAL A 30 -8.25 -24.04 4.11
CA VAL A 30 -6.98 -23.56 4.66
C VAL A 30 -7.18 -22.23 5.34
N ASN A 31 -6.48 -22.04 6.45
CA ASN A 31 -6.41 -20.74 7.11
C ASN A 31 -5.73 -19.72 6.19
N PRO A 32 -6.10 -18.43 6.29
CA PRO A 32 -5.43 -17.38 5.53
C PRO A 32 -3.94 -17.35 5.82
N ASN A 33 -3.14 -17.10 4.77
CA ASN A 33 -1.68 -17.15 4.85
C ASN A 33 -1.07 -16.02 5.72
N PHE A 34 -1.85 -14.98 6.05
CA PHE A 34 -1.44 -13.90 6.96
C PHE A 34 -1.69 -14.22 8.44
N GLY A 35 -2.23 -15.39 8.77
CA GLY A 35 -2.42 -15.86 10.15
C GLY A 35 -3.88 -15.85 10.63
N SER A 36 -4.08 -16.37 11.84
CA SER A 36 -5.39 -16.60 12.44
C SER A 36 -5.40 -16.23 13.93
N PHE A 37 -6.58 -16.21 14.55
CA PHE A 37 -6.74 -16.05 16.00
C PHE A 37 -6.91 -17.38 16.75
N ASP A 38 -6.57 -18.51 16.12
CA ASP A 38 -6.69 -19.85 16.72
C ASP A 38 -5.67 -20.07 17.85
N HIS A 39 -4.53 -19.36 17.77
CA HIS A 39 -3.44 -19.43 18.72
C HIS A 39 -3.02 -18.03 19.18
N PHE A 40 -2.68 -17.90 20.47
CA PHE A 40 -2.26 -16.61 21.05
C PHE A 40 -1.06 -15.99 20.31
N GLY A 41 -0.05 -16.79 19.96
CA GLY A 41 1.14 -16.31 19.29
C GLY A 41 0.87 -15.80 17.87
N GLU A 42 0.06 -16.53 17.10
CA GLU A 42 -0.34 -16.12 15.75
C GLU A 42 -1.24 -14.88 15.78
N GLY A 43 -2.22 -14.86 16.69
CA GLY A 43 -3.09 -13.70 16.87
C GLY A 43 -2.31 -12.46 17.31
N PHE A 44 -1.30 -12.61 18.18
CA PHE A 44 -0.44 -11.50 18.59
C PHE A 44 0.42 -10.99 17.42
N LEU A 45 0.98 -11.89 16.61
CA LEU A 45 1.76 -11.52 15.43
C LEU A 45 0.88 -10.79 14.40
N LEU A 46 -0.34 -11.27 14.17
CA LEU A 46 -1.30 -10.63 13.29
C LEU A 46 -1.72 -9.24 13.81
N LEU A 47 -1.92 -9.08 15.13
CA LEU A 47 -2.18 -7.76 15.74
C LEU A 47 -0.98 -6.80 15.58
N PHE A 48 0.25 -7.32 15.61
CA PHE A 48 1.46 -6.53 15.37
C PHE A 48 1.57 -6.10 13.90
N GLU A 49 1.30 -7.00 12.95
CA GLU A 49 1.28 -6.69 11.52
C GLU A 49 0.22 -5.63 11.18
N VAL A 50 -0.99 -5.78 11.74
CA VAL A 50 -2.05 -4.77 11.60
C VAL A 50 -1.65 -3.44 12.25
N ALA A 51 -0.95 -3.46 13.40
CA ALA A 51 -0.45 -2.25 14.05
C ALA A 51 0.65 -1.54 13.24
N ALA A 52 1.40 -2.29 12.42
CA ALA A 52 2.37 -1.75 11.47
C ALA A 52 1.73 -1.16 10.20
N LEU A 53 0.41 -1.28 10.05
CA LEU A 53 -0.36 -0.87 8.86
C LEU A 53 0.07 -1.60 7.58
N GLU A 54 0.60 -2.82 7.70
CA GLU A 54 0.86 -3.70 6.56
C GLU A 54 -0.21 -4.80 6.52
N GLY A 55 -0.72 -5.15 5.33
CA GLY A 55 -1.70 -6.23 5.16
C GLY A 55 -3.06 -6.05 5.86
N TRP A 56 -3.27 -4.97 6.60
CA TRP A 56 -4.48 -4.75 7.41
C TRP A 56 -5.81 -4.76 6.62
N PRO A 57 -5.89 -4.28 5.35
CA PRO A 57 -7.15 -4.35 4.62
C PRO A 57 -7.57 -5.79 4.39
N ASP A 58 -6.62 -6.69 4.11
CA ASP A 58 -6.88 -8.10 3.87
C ASP A 58 -7.41 -8.78 5.14
N VAL A 59 -6.79 -8.51 6.29
CA VAL A 59 -7.30 -9.00 7.59
C VAL A 59 -8.73 -8.51 7.83
N MET A 60 -8.99 -7.21 7.64
CA MET A 60 -10.34 -6.66 7.83
C MET A 60 -11.36 -7.25 6.88
N PHE A 61 -10.95 -7.52 5.64
CA PHE A 61 -11.74 -8.14 4.61
C PHE A 61 -12.19 -9.56 5.01
N TRP A 62 -11.27 -10.38 5.53
CA TRP A 62 -11.60 -11.72 6.04
C TRP A 62 -12.44 -11.67 7.32
N VAL A 63 -12.20 -10.68 8.19
CA VAL A 63 -12.97 -10.48 9.42
C VAL A 63 -14.39 -10.02 9.14
N MET A 64 -14.60 -9.15 8.13
CA MET A 64 -15.93 -8.73 7.68
C MET A 64 -16.76 -9.90 7.18
N ASP A 65 -16.11 -10.85 6.53
CA ASP A 65 -16.78 -12.00 5.93
C ASP A 65 -16.92 -13.18 6.91
N SER A 66 -16.46 -13.03 8.16
CA SER A 66 -16.58 -14.07 9.19
C SER A 66 -18.02 -14.22 9.71
N ASP A 67 -18.44 -15.47 9.91
CA ASP A 67 -19.77 -15.84 10.36
C ASP A 67 -19.81 -16.05 11.89
N GLN A 68 -20.93 -15.69 12.53
CA GLN A 68 -21.14 -15.85 13.98
C GLN A 68 -21.94 -17.10 14.37
N TYR A 69 -22.69 -17.68 13.44
CA TYR A 69 -23.64 -18.77 13.68
C TYR A 69 -23.15 -20.11 13.12
N GLU A 70 -22.46 -20.08 11.99
CA GLU A 70 -22.00 -21.28 11.29
C GLU A 70 -20.47 -21.30 11.21
N TYR A 71 -19.88 -22.37 11.74
CA TYR A 71 -18.44 -22.62 11.63
C TYR A 71 -18.13 -23.31 10.28
N PHE A 72 -16.94 -23.07 9.73
CA PHE A 72 -16.48 -23.69 8.46
C PHE A 72 -17.33 -23.31 7.24
N VAL A 73 -17.71 -22.04 7.16
CA VAL A 73 -18.41 -21.43 6.03
C VAL A 73 -17.43 -20.65 5.17
N GLU A 74 -17.56 -20.77 3.85
CA GLU A 74 -16.74 -19.98 2.93
C GLU A 74 -17.19 -18.51 3.01
N PRO A 75 -16.30 -17.58 3.35
CA PRO A 75 -16.61 -16.16 3.31
C PRO A 75 -16.85 -15.73 1.86
N SER A 76 -18.09 -15.42 1.50
CA SER A 76 -18.48 -15.10 0.13
C SER A 76 -18.84 -13.60 -0.02
N ARG A 77 -18.20 -12.91 -0.98
CA ARG A 77 -18.45 -11.49 -1.30
C ARG A 77 -19.41 -11.27 -2.48
N THR A 78 -20.04 -12.32 -2.97
CA THR A 78 -20.84 -12.22 -4.20
C THR A 78 -22.16 -11.49 -3.97
N GLU A 79 -22.62 -10.72 -4.97
CA GLU A 79 -23.86 -9.91 -4.93
C GLU A 79 -25.14 -10.69 -4.58
N GLN A 80 -25.10 -12.03 -4.56
CA GLN A 80 -26.25 -12.88 -4.25
C GLN A 80 -26.65 -12.92 -2.76
N HIS A 81 -25.78 -12.49 -1.84
CA HIS A 81 -26.13 -12.39 -0.42
C HIS A 81 -27.10 -11.23 -0.12
N GLN A 82 -27.20 -10.21 -0.99
CA GLN A 82 -28.09 -9.07 -0.78
C GLN A 82 -29.59 -9.44 -0.87
N TYR A 83 -29.94 -10.60 -1.44
CA TYR A 83 -31.33 -11.01 -1.70
C TYR A 83 -31.71 -12.41 -1.19
N GLY A 84 -30.88 -13.05 -0.35
CA GLY A 84 -31.25 -14.26 0.39
C GLY A 84 -31.58 -15.48 -0.48
N ARG A 85 -30.96 -15.67 -1.64
CA ARG A 85 -31.12 -16.88 -2.46
C ARG A 85 -29.77 -17.51 -2.83
N ILE A 86 -29.47 -18.62 -2.18
CA ILE A 86 -28.44 -19.57 -2.60
C ILE A 86 -28.95 -20.32 -3.85
N LYS A 87 -28.15 -20.36 -4.92
CA LYS A 87 -28.40 -21.27 -6.05
C LYS A 87 -27.75 -22.62 -5.77
N THR A 88 -28.52 -23.60 -5.30
CA THR A 88 -28.15 -25.01 -5.43
C THR A 88 -28.02 -25.33 -6.93
N THR A 89 -26.86 -25.84 -7.36
CA THR A 89 -26.62 -26.28 -8.74
C THR A 89 -26.79 -27.79 -8.83
N MET A 90 -27.56 -28.27 -9.81
CA MET A 90 -27.75 -29.70 -10.07
C MET A 90 -26.45 -30.28 -10.63
N VAL A 91 -25.90 -31.31 -9.97
CA VAL A 91 -24.60 -31.91 -10.32
C VAL A 91 -24.77 -33.12 -11.25
N GLY A 92 -25.96 -33.71 -11.29
CA GLY A 92 -26.30 -34.76 -12.26
C GLY A 92 -27.74 -35.23 -12.11
N THR A 93 -28.22 -36.01 -13.08
CA THR A 93 -29.52 -36.71 -13.02
C THR A 93 -29.28 -38.19 -13.31
N GLU A 94 -29.79 -39.07 -12.45
CA GLU A 94 -29.72 -40.52 -12.64
C GLU A 94 -30.63 -41.00 -13.79
N PRO A 95 -30.43 -42.22 -14.31
CA PRO A 95 -31.26 -42.80 -15.38
C PRO A 95 -32.75 -42.97 -15.01
N ASP A 96 -33.09 -42.91 -13.72
CA ASP A 96 -34.45 -42.97 -13.18
C ASP A 96 -35.12 -41.58 -13.03
N GLY A 97 -34.41 -40.52 -13.45
CA GLY A 97 -34.87 -39.14 -13.38
C GLY A 97 -34.64 -38.44 -12.03
N GLN A 98 -34.04 -39.12 -11.05
CA GLN A 98 -33.70 -38.50 -9.77
C GLN A 98 -32.51 -37.55 -9.92
N ARG A 99 -32.69 -36.32 -9.44
CA ARG A 99 -31.69 -35.26 -9.53
C ARG A 99 -30.80 -35.30 -8.29
N TYR A 100 -29.52 -35.54 -8.48
CA TYR A 100 -28.55 -35.53 -7.37
C TYR A 100 -27.88 -34.18 -7.29
N TRP A 101 -28.00 -33.60 -6.10
CA TRP A 101 -27.32 -32.40 -5.69
C TRP A 101 -25.96 -32.83 -5.12
N GLY A 102 -24.88 -32.60 -5.86
CA GLY A 102 -23.53 -32.69 -5.32
C GLY A 102 -23.17 -31.42 -4.54
N PRO A 103 -21.91 -31.24 -4.12
CA PRO A 103 -21.44 -29.98 -3.52
C PRO A 103 -21.36 -28.91 -4.61
N GLY A 104 -22.51 -28.49 -5.13
CA GLY A 104 -22.65 -27.22 -5.80
C GLY A 104 -22.56 -26.17 -4.73
N ASN A 105 -21.49 -25.39 -4.76
CA ASN A 105 -21.25 -24.14 -4.06
C ASN A 105 -22.06 -24.07 -2.76
N HIS A 106 -21.51 -24.59 -1.67
CA HIS A 106 -21.91 -24.20 -0.33
C HIS A 106 -21.55 -22.72 -0.14
N LEU A 107 -22.23 -21.86 -0.89
CA LEU A 107 -22.63 -20.54 -0.45
C LEU A 107 -23.60 -20.83 0.70
N SER A 108 -23.08 -21.28 1.83
CA SER A 108 -23.82 -21.35 3.08
C SER A 108 -24.42 -19.97 3.30
N ASN A 109 -25.63 -19.91 3.84
CA ASN A 109 -26.26 -18.66 4.25
C ASN A 109 -25.41 -18.09 5.39
N SER A 110 -24.33 -17.41 5.04
CA SER A 110 -23.54 -16.68 6.00
C SER A 110 -24.31 -15.42 6.38
N TRP A 111 -24.34 -15.14 7.67
CA TRP A 111 -24.77 -13.89 8.26
C TRP A 111 -23.54 -13.16 8.76
N PRO A 112 -22.69 -12.67 7.83
CA PRO A 112 -21.45 -12.01 8.20
C PRO A 112 -21.77 -10.82 9.09
N VAL A 113 -21.12 -10.78 10.25
CA VAL A 113 -21.30 -9.65 11.18
C VAL A 113 -20.32 -8.57 10.78
N PHE A 114 -20.66 -7.89 9.69
CA PHE A 114 -19.85 -6.85 9.04
C PHE A 114 -19.43 -5.70 9.98
N PHE A 115 -20.01 -5.60 11.18
CA PHE A 115 -19.78 -4.48 12.09
C PHE A 115 -18.79 -4.76 13.23
N PHE A 116 -18.97 -5.84 14.00
CA PHE A 116 -18.22 -6.00 15.26
C PHE A 116 -16.74 -6.33 15.04
N GLY A 117 -16.43 -7.19 14.07
CA GLY A 117 -15.05 -7.56 13.73
C GLY A 117 -14.21 -6.36 13.27
N PRO A 118 -14.65 -5.59 12.26
CA PRO A 118 -13.92 -4.39 11.83
C PRO A 118 -13.85 -3.31 12.91
N LEU A 119 -14.91 -3.16 13.72
CA LEU A 119 -14.90 -2.21 14.83
C LEU A 119 -13.76 -2.51 15.82
N PHE A 120 -13.52 -3.80 16.13
CA PHE A 120 -12.39 -4.20 16.97
C PHE A 120 -11.06 -3.76 16.37
N PHE A 121 -10.82 -4.01 15.08
CA PHE A 121 -9.56 -3.62 14.42
C PHE A 121 -9.40 -2.11 14.28
N VAL A 122 -10.47 -1.37 14.01
CA VAL A 122 -10.43 0.09 13.98
C VAL A 122 -10.07 0.65 15.36
N LEU A 123 -10.67 0.14 16.44
CA LEU A 123 -10.30 0.54 17.80
C LEU A 123 -8.86 0.14 18.15
N TRP A 124 -8.39 -1.02 17.69
CA TRP A 124 -7.01 -1.47 17.87
C TRP A 124 -6.01 -0.57 17.14
N ILE A 125 -6.30 -0.14 15.91
CA ILE A 125 -5.45 0.78 15.14
C ILE A 125 -5.45 2.18 15.77
N LEU A 126 -6.63 2.71 16.12
CA LEU A 126 -6.76 4.07 16.64
C LEU A 126 -6.20 4.23 18.06
N PHE A 127 -6.49 3.29 18.96
CA PHE A 127 -6.09 3.39 20.36
C PHE A 127 -4.92 2.49 20.72
N GLY A 128 -4.99 1.20 20.36
CA GLY A 128 -3.95 0.23 20.71
C GLY A 128 -2.59 0.57 20.12
N SER A 129 -2.55 0.78 18.80
CA SER A 129 -1.30 1.06 18.07
C SER A 129 -0.74 2.43 18.43
N PHE A 130 -1.60 3.45 18.56
CA PHE A 130 -1.19 4.79 18.97
C PHE A 130 -0.58 4.82 20.37
N ILE A 131 -1.20 4.13 21.34
CA ILE A 131 -0.67 4.03 22.71
C ILE A 131 0.71 3.35 22.70
N ILE A 132 0.84 2.21 22.00
CA ILE A 132 2.11 1.48 21.94
C ILE A 132 3.21 2.32 21.28
N LEU A 133 2.92 2.93 20.12
CA LEU A 133 3.88 3.79 19.41
C LEU A 133 4.34 4.96 20.28
N ASN A 134 3.40 5.67 20.93
CA ASN A 134 3.74 6.80 21.78
C ASN A 134 4.51 6.38 23.03
N MET A 135 4.17 5.23 23.63
CA MET A 135 4.90 4.70 24.79
C MET A 135 6.34 4.33 24.39
N VAL A 136 6.51 3.63 23.26
CA VAL A 136 7.83 3.22 22.77
C VAL A 136 8.66 4.45 22.42
N ILE A 137 8.11 5.41 21.68
CA ILE A 137 8.80 6.66 21.36
C ILE A 137 9.17 7.42 22.63
N GLY A 138 8.28 7.48 23.63
CA GLY A 138 8.55 8.10 24.92
C GLY A 138 9.75 7.48 25.63
N VAL A 139 9.74 6.16 25.82
CA VAL A 139 10.85 5.44 26.48
C VAL A 139 12.15 5.55 25.70
N VAL A 140 12.10 5.45 24.37
CA VAL A 140 13.28 5.58 23.50
C VAL A 140 13.84 7.01 23.56
N LEU A 141 12.98 8.02 23.54
CA LEU A 141 13.40 9.42 23.66
C LEU A 141 13.96 9.72 25.04
N ASP A 142 13.39 9.17 26.11
CA ASP A 142 13.91 9.33 27.47
C ASP A 142 15.29 8.69 27.60
N ALA A 143 15.47 7.47 27.08
CA ALA A 143 16.77 6.81 27.03
C ALA A 143 17.78 7.60 26.19
N TYR A 144 17.37 8.12 25.02
CA TYR A 144 18.19 8.96 24.16
C TYR A 144 18.59 10.26 24.86
N ASN A 145 17.65 10.95 25.51
CA ASN A 145 17.89 12.20 26.22
C ASN A 145 18.83 12.00 27.40
N ARG A 146 18.71 10.88 28.12
CA ARG A 146 19.64 10.50 29.18
C ARG A 146 21.07 10.32 28.66
N ILE A 147 21.25 9.52 27.62
CA ILE A 147 22.57 9.30 27.00
C ILE A 147 23.12 10.63 26.47
N LYS A 148 22.27 11.47 25.87
CA LYS A 148 22.64 12.80 25.37
C LYS A 148 23.11 13.73 26.49
N SER A 149 22.47 13.73 27.66
CA SER A 149 22.87 14.55 28.80
C SER A 149 24.18 14.07 29.45
N GLU A 150 24.39 12.75 29.51
CA GLU A 150 25.62 12.15 30.03
C GLU A 150 26.79 12.34 29.04
N GLY A 151 26.52 12.31 27.72
CA GLY A 151 27.49 12.42 26.63
C GLY A 151 27.44 13.73 25.85
N SER A 152 27.43 14.89 26.51
CA SER A 152 27.63 16.25 25.93
C SER A 152 26.85 16.61 24.64
N GLY A 153 25.79 15.87 24.28
CA GLY A 153 25.13 15.99 22.97
C GLY A 153 25.88 15.37 21.78
N THR A 154 27.01 14.69 22.00
CA THR A 154 27.86 14.04 20.99
C THR A 154 27.81 12.52 21.08
N ALA A 155 26.79 11.96 21.73
CA ALA A 155 26.69 10.54 22.08
C ALA A 155 26.91 9.55 20.91
N PHE A 156 26.56 9.93 19.68
CA PHE A 156 26.75 9.11 18.47
C PHE A 156 27.88 9.63 17.57
N MET A 157 28.65 10.61 18.02
CA MET A 157 29.71 11.24 17.24
C MET A 157 31.08 10.82 17.75
N THR A 158 32.01 10.56 16.84
CA THR A 158 33.42 10.46 17.22
C THR A 158 33.94 11.82 17.68
N THR A 159 35.02 11.84 18.46
CA THR A 159 35.64 13.08 18.96
C THR A 159 35.97 14.06 17.82
N GLY A 160 36.55 13.57 16.71
CA GLY A 160 36.84 14.40 15.54
C GLY A 160 35.60 14.92 14.80
N GLN A 161 34.52 14.13 14.74
CA GLN A 161 33.25 14.59 14.15
C GLN A 161 32.59 15.66 15.02
N ALA A 162 32.65 15.51 16.34
CA ALA A 162 32.11 16.50 17.28
C ALA A 162 32.82 17.85 17.13
N GLU A 163 34.15 17.85 17.02
CA GLU A 163 34.94 19.06 16.77
C GLU A 163 34.62 19.69 15.41
N TRP A 164 34.44 18.89 14.36
CA TRP A 164 34.04 19.39 13.05
C TRP A 164 32.65 20.04 13.07
N VAL A 165 31.67 19.43 13.73
CA VAL A 165 30.32 20.02 13.88
C VAL A 165 30.36 21.28 14.74
N ALA A 166 31.16 21.31 15.81
CA ALA A 166 31.35 22.51 16.62
C ALA A 166 31.93 23.66 15.79
N THR A 167 32.91 23.35 14.93
CA THR A 167 33.51 24.30 13.99
C THR A 167 32.52 24.76 12.93
N GLN A 168 31.71 23.87 12.37
CA GLN A 168 30.68 24.25 11.40
C GLN A 168 29.62 25.15 12.04
N ARG A 169 29.19 24.84 13.27
CA ARG A 169 28.23 25.67 14.01
C ARG A 169 28.79 27.07 14.26
N SER A 170 30.08 27.19 14.61
CA SER A 170 30.70 28.51 14.81
C SER A 170 30.83 29.29 13.50
N ILE A 171 31.19 28.64 12.38
CA ILE A 171 31.24 29.25 11.05
C ILE A 171 29.87 29.78 10.62
N ILE A 172 28.81 28.97 10.79
CA ILE A 172 27.43 29.37 10.46
C ILE A 172 26.98 30.53 11.36
N ALA A 173 27.30 30.50 12.65
CA ALA A 173 26.93 31.56 13.59
C ALA A 173 27.64 32.88 13.29
N MET A 174 28.91 32.81 12.88
CA MET A 174 29.70 34.00 12.54
C MET A 174 29.27 34.63 11.21
N ARG A 175 28.58 33.90 10.31
CA ARG A 175 28.23 34.30 8.94
C ARG A 175 29.30 35.24 8.34
N PRO A 176 30.57 34.81 8.22
CA PRO A 176 31.64 35.72 7.84
C PRO A 176 31.39 36.26 6.43
N LEU A 177 30.87 37.48 6.36
CA LEU A 177 30.67 38.21 5.12
C LEU A 177 32.05 38.69 4.69
N LYS A 178 32.65 38.01 3.72
CA LYS A 178 33.84 38.50 3.04
C LYS A 178 33.42 39.67 2.15
N ALA A 179 33.34 40.87 2.73
CA ALA A 179 33.30 42.09 1.94
C ALA A 179 34.62 42.17 1.17
N ALA A 180 34.57 42.04 -0.16
CA ALA A 180 35.75 42.19 -1.00
C ALA A 180 36.22 43.65 -0.92
N ASN A 181 37.53 43.86 -0.76
CA ASN A 181 38.08 45.21 -0.86
C ASN A 181 37.90 45.73 -2.30
N PRO A 182 37.53 47.01 -2.48
CA PRO A 182 37.34 47.56 -3.82
C PRO A 182 38.64 47.50 -4.63
N PRO A 183 38.58 47.15 -5.93
CA PRO A 183 39.77 47.06 -6.79
C PRO A 183 40.35 48.45 -7.04
N ALA A 184 41.68 48.56 -7.00
CA ALA A 184 42.40 49.83 -7.18
C ALA A 184 42.37 50.35 -8.64
N GLN A 185 42.09 49.50 -9.63
CA GLN A 185 42.06 49.89 -11.05
C GLN A 185 40.66 50.31 -11.52
N GLU A 186 40.56 51.49 -12.12
CA GLU A 186 39.28 52.12 -12.51
C GLU A 186 38.49 51.32 -13.55
N TRP A 187 39.16 50.64 -14.48
CA TRP A 187 38.49 49.82 -15.51
C TRP A 187 37.80 48.56 -14.94
N ARG A 188 38.21 48.09 -13.74
CA ARG A 188 37.56 46.96 -13.05
C ARG A 188 36.45 47.39 -12.09
N MET A 189 36.37 48.69 -11.78
CA MET A 189 35.34 49.22 -10.87
C MET A 189 33.93 49.08 -11.43
N GLY A 190 33.74 49.18 -12.75
CA GLY A 190 32.42 49.00 -13.38
C GLY A 190 31.86 47.59 -13.15
N ALA A 191 32.67 46.56 -13.37
CA ALA A 191 32.30 45.17 -13.13
C ALA A 191 32.08 44.88 -11.63
N TYR A 192 32.90 45.47 -10.76
CA TYR A 192 32.71 45.38 -9.31
C TYR A 192 31.35 45.97 -8.88
N LYS A 193 31.00 47.16 -9.37
CA LYS A 193 29.71 47.80 -9.07
C LYS A 193 28.52 46.99 -9.61
N LEU A 194 28.66 46.33 -10.74
CA LEU A 194 27.61 45.45 -11.30
C LEU A 194 27.40 44.21 -10.43
N VAL A 195 28.46 43.50 -10.06
CA VAL A 195 28.40 42.22 -9.32
C VAL A 195 28.02 42.42 -7.84
N THR A 196 28.41 43.55 -7.23
CA THR A 196 28.02 43.88 -5.84
C THR A 196 26.59 44.42 -5.73
N TRP A 197 25.87 44.61 -6.85
CA TRP A 197 24.53 45.17 -6.83
C TRP A 197 23.48 44.13 -6.47
N ASN A 198 22.69 44.38 -5.41
CA ASN A 198 21.62 43.46 -4.95
C ASN A 198 20.60 43.10 -6.05
N ILE A 199 20.38 43.98 -7.01
CA ILE A 199 19.45 43.75 -8.13
C ILE A 199 20.02 42.74 -9.12
N PHE A 200 21.34 42.71 -9.30
CA PHE A 200 22.01 41.70 -10.13
C PHE A 200 21.89 40.31 -9.50
N ASP A 201 22.04 40.20 -8.17
CA ASP A 201 21.85 38.93 -7.44
C ASP A 201 20.40 38.40 -7.56
N LEU A 202 19.41 39.29 -7.40
CA LEU A 202 17.99 38.96 -7.61
C LEU A 202 17.72 38.47 -9.05
N PHE A 203 18.35 39.11 -10.05
CA PHE A 203 18.22 38.71 -11.45
C PHE A 203 18.76 37.30 -11.69
N ILE A 204 19.95 36.97 -11.18
CA ILE A 204 20.55 35.63 -11.30
C ILE A 204 19.71 34.58 -10.56
N MET A 205 19.23 34.88 -9.35
CA MET A 205 18.32 33.99 -8.62
C MET A 205 17.04 33.71 -9.43
N GLY A 206 16.49 34.73 -10.09
CA GLY A 206 15.34 34.59 -10.99
C GLY A 206 15.62 33.69 -12.20
N VAL A 207 16.79 33.82 -12.84
CA VAL A 207 17.21 32.95 -13.96
C VAL A 207 17.32 31.49 -13.53
N ILE A 208 17.89 31.23 -12.34
CA ILE A 208 18.01 29.87 -11.78
C ILE A 208 16.63 29.26 -11.54
N ILE A 209 15.72 30.01 -10.90
CA ILE A 209 14.35 29.54 -10.65
C ILE A 209 13.61 29.29 -11.97
N SER A 210 13.78 30.16 -12.97
CA SER A 210 13.20 29.96 -14.30
C SER A 210 13.69 28.66 -14.97
N ASN A 211 14.99 28.35 -14.85
CA ASN A 211 15.55 27.09 -15.34
C ASN A 211 15.02 25.86 -14.58
N MET A 212 14.83 25.98 -13.26
CA MET A 212 14.21 24.92 -12.44
C MET A 212 12.75 24.68 -12.82
N ILE A 213 11.99 25.75 -13.10
CA ILE A 213 10.60 25.68 -13.57
C ILE A 213 10.55 25.01 -14.95
N PHE A 214 11.47 25.35 -15.86
CA PHE A 214 11.56 24.69 -17.17
C PHE A 214 11.76 23.17 -17.03
N MET A 215 12.61 22.74 -16.10
CA MET A 215 12.82 21.32 -15.79
C MET A 215 11.61 20.65 -15.11
N PHE A 216 10.86 21.38 -14.28
CA PHE A 216 9.64 20.87 -13.64
C PHE A 216 8.45 20.74 -14.60
N LEU A 217 8.38 21.62 -15.60
CA LEU A 217 7.32 21.62 -16.61
C LEU A 217 7.58 20.62 -17.75
N ASP A 218 8.71 19.93 -17.74
CA ASP A 218 8.99 18.86 -18.69
C ASP A 218 8.05 17.66 -18.39
N PHE A 219 6.98 17.57 -19.16
CA PHE A 219 6.01 16.49 -19.08
C PHE A 219 6.43 15.38 -20.04
N HIS A 220 6.79 14.22 -19.48
CA HIS A 220 7.05 13.04 -20.29
C HIS A 220 5.74 12.49 -20.85
N ASP A 221 5.40 12.88 -22.08
CA ASP A 221 4.30 12.28 -22.83
C ASP A 221 4.69 10.84 -23.24
N PRO A 222 3.95 9.81 -22.79
CA PRO A 222 4.20 8.42 -23.19
C PRO A 222 3.79 8.11 -24.65
N GLU A 223 3.47 9.11 -25.48
CA GLU A 223 3.19 8.91 -26.92
C GLU A 223 4.35 8.19 -27.63
N TYR A 224 4.14 6.89 -27.88
CA TYR A 224 4.99 6.06 -28.72
C TYR A 224 5.21 6.75 -30.09
N PRO A 225 6.44 6.73 -30.66
CA PRO A 225 6.77 7.40 -31.93
C PRO A 225 5.81 7.08 -33.09
N ASN A 226 5.17 5.91 -33.01
CA ASN A 226 4.29 5.34 -34.02
C ASN A 226 2.92 6.03 -34.06
N MET A 227 2.46 6.65 -32.96
CA MET A 227 1.13 7.27 -32.85
C MET A 227 1.05 8.70 -33.39
N LYS A 228 2.18 9.42 -33.52
CA LYS A 228 2.21 10.77 -34.14
C LYS A 228 1.78 10.78 -35.60
N SER A 229 2.05 9.69 -36.33
CA SER A 229 1.68 9.56 -37.75
C SER A 229 0.17 9.43 -37.99
N ILE A 230 -0.60 9.00 -36.98
CA ILE A 230 -2.04 8.73 -37.11
C ILE A 230 -2.88 9.98 -36.84
N ARG A 231 -2.39 10.94 -36.04
CA ARG A 231 -3.08 12.24 -35.82
C ARG A 231 -2.79 13.29 -36.88
N THR A 232 -1.77 13.07 -37.72
CA THR A 232 -1.33 14.01 -38.75
C THR A 232 -1.68 13.57 -40.18
N ALA A 233 -2.40 12.46 -40.33
CA ALA A 233 -3.06 12.02 -41.57
C ALA A 233 -4.56 12.36 -41.51
#